data_AF-A0A2V6TNA2-F1
#
_entry.id   AF-A0A2V6TNA2-F1
#
_cell.length_a   1.000
_cell.length_b   1.000
_cell.length_c   1.000
_cell.angle_alpha   90.00
_cell.angle_beta   90.00
_cell.angle_gamma   90.00
#
_symmetry.space_group_name_H-M   'P 1'
#
loop_
_entity.id
_entity.type
_entity.pdbx_description
1 polymer ?
#
loop_
_entity_poly.entity_id
_entity_poly.type
_entity_poly.pdbx_seq_one_letter_code
_entity_poly.pdbx_strand_id
1 'polypeptide(L)'
;DPKTIRRSVNMALHITDKKDDVEALADTIAKRMGRHAADARDTCLAGTPDQIRDKLDELRAARVDTVFVPTMFRPLDELRRDLDRFSAEIAPAFR
;
A
#
# COMPACT_ATOMS: atom_id res chain seq x y z
N ASP A 1 -23.61 16.35 -0.56
CA ASP A 1 -23.48 15.31 0.49
C ASP A 1 -22.04 14.83 0.49
N PRO A 2 -21.25 15.01 1.57
CA PRO A 2 -19.87 14.52 1.64
C PRO A 2 -19.72 13.01 1.36
N LYS A 3 -20.82 12.25 1.43
CA LYS A 3 -20.86 10.83 1.08
C LYS A 3 -20.73 10.55 -0.41
N THR A 4 -20.87 11.55 -1.29
CA THR A 4 -20.72 11.38 -2.75
C THR A 4 -19.30 11.62 -3.25
N ILE A 5 -18.38 12.03 -2.37
CA ILE A 5 -16.97 12.25 -2.72
C ILE A 5 -16.30 10.88 -2.83
N ARG A 6 -15.75 10.58 -4.02
CA ARG A 6 -14.89 9.41 -4.20
C ARG A 6 -13.58 9.60 -3.46
N ARG A 7 -13.18 8.62 -2.67
CA ARG A 7 -11.94 8.69 -1.87
C ARG A 7 -10.86 7.86 -2.52
N SER A 8 -9.67 8.43 -2.60
CA SER A 8 -8.47 7.72 -3.01
C SER A 8 -7.37 7.85 -1.97
N VAL A 9 -6.48 6.86 -1.95
CA VAL A 9 -5.30 6.83 -1.09
C VAL A 9 -4.07 6.48 -1.91
N ASN A 10 -2.91 7.00 -1.50
CA ASN A 10 -1.62 6.59 -2.04
C ASN A 10 -1.00 5.61 -1.07
N MET A 11 -0.70 4.39 -1.53
CA MET A 11 -0.13 3.35 -0.69
C MET A 11 1.05 2.67 -1.38
N ALA A 12 2.23 2.72 -0.76
CA ALA A 12 3.42 2.09 -1.31
C ALA A 12 3.35 0.56 -1.14
N LEU A 13 3.41 -0.18 -2.24
CA LEU A 13 3.30 -1.64 -2.24
C LEU A 13 4.64 -2.31 -1.93
N HIS A 14 4.63 -3.28 -1.03
CA HIS A 14 5.70 -4.27 -0.93
C HIS A 14 5.23 -5.60 -0.34
N ILE A 15 5.27 -6.67 -1.16
CA ILE A 15 4.83 -8.01 -0.73
C ILE A 15 6.03 -8.76 -0.14
N THR A 16 6.05 -8.94 1.17
CA THR A 16 7.17 -9.56 1.89
C THR A 16 6.70 -10.14 3.24
N ASP A 17 7.34 -11.20 3.71
CA ASP A 17 7.15 -11.76 5.05
C ASP A 17 8.16 -11.19 6.07
N LYS A 18 9.12 -10.38 5.61
CA LYS A 18 10.16 -9.80 6.46
C LYS A 18 9.71 -8.47 7.04
N LYS A 19 9.66 -8.42 8.37
CA LYS A 19 9.33 -7.20 9.11
C LYS A 19 10.28 -6.05 8.79
N ASP A 20 11.58 -6.32 8.69
CA ASP A 20 12.62 -5.32 8.41
C ASP A 20 12.41 -4.64 7.05
N ASP A 21 11.92 -5.36 6.05
CA ASP A 21 11.63 -4.81 4.72
C ASP A 21 10.44 -3.82 4.76
N VAL A 22 9.43 -4.10 5.60
CA VAL A 22 8.28 -3.21 5.83
C VAL A 22 8.73 -1.93 6.56
N GLU A 23 9.59 -2.07 7.57
CA GLU A 23 10.16 -0.93 8.29
C GLU A 23 11.04 -0.06 7.38
N ALA A 24 11.87 -0.68 6.54
CA ALA A 24 12.70 0.02 5.57
C ALA A 24 11.88 0.78 4.52
N LEU A 25 10.71 0.25 4.12
CA LEU A 25 9.79 0.97 3.24
C LEU A 25 9.21 2.20 3.93
N ALA A 26 8.74 2.07 5.17
CA ALA A 26 8.21 3.19 5.95
C ALA A 26 9.26 4.30 6.13
N ASP A 27 10.51 3.93 6.43
CA ASP A 27 11.64 4.86 6.52
C ASP A 27 11.90 5.58 5.19
N THR A 28 11.81 4.85 4.08
CA THR A 28 11.97 5.43 2.73
C THR A 28 10.89 6.47 2.43
N ILE A 29 9.64 6.16 2.77
CA ILE A 29 8.51 7.09 2.60
C ILE A 29 8.71 8.32 3.49
N ALA A 30 9.05 8.13 4.76
CA ALA A 30 9.28 9.22 5.71
C ALA A 30 10.36 10.18 5.21
N LYS A 31 11.51 9.66 4.76
CA LYS A 31 12.62 10.45 4.20
C LYS A 31 12.22 11.24 2.96
N ARG A 32 11.44 10.65 2.05
CA ARG A 32 11.06 11.30 0.79
C ARG A 32 9.90 12.30 0.94
N MET A 33 8.96 12.05 1.85
CA MET A 33 7.76 12.87 2.02
C MET A 33 7.91 13.94 3.12
N GLY A 34 8.97 13.87 3.93
CA GLY A 34 9.23 14.84 5.01
C GLY A 34 8.21 14.81 6.16
N ARG A 35 7.39 13.74 6.27
CA ARG A 35 6.37 13.57 7.31
C ARG A 35 6.87 12.70 8.48
N HIS A 36 6.22 12.84 9.64
CA HIS A 36 6.47 12.01 10.81
C HIS A 36 6.39 10.51 10.45
N ALA A 37 7.38 9.73 10.87
CA ALA A 37 7.50 8.30 10.54
C ALA A 37 6.27 7.46 10.95
N ALA A 38 5.50 7.92 11.95
CA ALA A 38 4.23 7.30 12.34
C ALA A 38 3.23 7.29 11.17
N ASP A 39 3.09 8.43 10.47
CA ASP A 39 2.19 8.56 9.32
C ASP A 39 2.70 7.77 8.11
N ALA A 40 4.02 7.54 8.01
CA ALA A 40 4.62 6.82 6.90
C ALA A 40 4.21 5.33 6.88
N ARG A 41 4.09 4.71 8.06
CA ARG A 41 3.59 3.33 8.19
C ARG A 41 2.15 3.19 7.69
N ASP A 42 1.31 4.18 7.96
CA ASP A 42 -0.10 4.16 7.52
C ASP A 42 -0.25 4.21 5.99
N THR A 43 0.79 4.69 5.29
CA THR A 43 0.85 4.72 3.82
C THR A 43 1.52 3.50 3.20
N CYS A 44 1.88 2.48 3.99
CA CYS A 44 2.42 1.23 3.48
C CYS A 44 1.29 0.23 3.19
N LEU A 45 1.26 -0.29 1.96
CA LEU A 45 0.53 -1.51 1.61
C LEU A 45 1.55 -2.65 1.54
N ALA A 46 2.06 -3.04 2.71
CA ALA A 46 3.20 -3.94 2.78
C ALA A 46 3.03 -5.03 3.84
N GLY A 47 3.58 -6.21 3.54
CA GLY A 47 3.47 -7.42 4.36
C GLY A 47 3.10 -8.63 3.53
N THR A 48 2.65 -9.68 4.23
CA THR A 48 2.15 -10.90 3.59
C THR A 48 0.87 -10.61 2.78
N PRO A 49 0.52 -11.46 1.79
CA PRO A 49 -0.73 -11.29 1.04
C PRO A 49 -1.97 -11.14 1.92
N ASP A 50 -2.06 -11.88 3.02
CA ASP A 50 -3.20 -11.78 3.95
C ASP A 50 -3.25 -10.44 4.66
N GLN A 51 -2.12 -9.95 5.17
CA GLN A 51 -2.06 -8.62 5.79
C GLN A 51 -2.43 -7.49 4.81
N ILE A 52 -2.05 -7.64 3.54
CA ILE A 52 -2.43 -6.69 2.49
C ILE A 52 -3.94 -6.77 2.23
N ARG A 53 -4.55 -7.95 2.21
CA ARG A 53 -6.02 -8.10 2.08
C ARG A 53 -6.73 -7.43 3.25
N ASP A 54 -6.30 -7.70 4.48
CA ASP A 54 -6.88 -7.09 5.68
C ASP A 54 -6.84 -5.56 5.59
N LYS A 55 -5.71 -4.99 5.16
CA LYS A 55 -5.58 -3.54 4.96
C LYS A 55 -6.51 -3.00 3.88
N LEU A 56 -6.69 -3.72 2.78
CA LEU A 56 -7.61 -3.33 1.70
C LEU A 56 -9.08 -3.40 2.16
N ASP A 57 -9.43 -4.38 3.00
CA ASP A 57 -10.77 -4.47 3.60
C ASP A 57 -11.05 -3.30 4.54
N GLU A 58 -10.07 -2.89 5.37
CA GLU A 58 -10.17 -1.67 6.18
C GLU A 58 -10.42 -0.41 5.32
N LEU A 59 -9.66 -0.27 4.22
CA LEU A 59 -9.82 0.86 3.29
C LEU A 59 -11.20 0.84 2.61
N ARG A 60 -11.68 -0.33 2.21
CA ARG A 60 -13.02 -0.51 1.64
C ARG A 60 -14.10 -0.15 2.65
N ALA A 61 -13.97 -0.56 3.91
CA ALA A 61 -14.88 -0.20 4.99
C ALA A 61 -14.89 1.33 5.23
N ALA A 62 -13.75 1.99 5.06
CA ALA A 62 -13.61 3.44 5.07
C ALA A 62 -14.11 4.14 3.79
N ARG A 63 -14.70 3.40 2.84
CA ARG A 63 -15.21 3.88 1.54
C ARG A 63 -14.15 4.52 0.66
N VAL A 64 -12.96 3.92 0.63
CA VAL A 64 -11.93 4.19 -0.38
C VAL A 64 -12.27 3.45 -1.65
N ASP A 65 -12.37 4.20 -2.76
CA ASP A 65 -12.72 3.68 -4.08
C ASP A 65 -11.48 3.36 -4.92
N THR A 66 -10.32 3.96 -4.60
CA THR A 66 -9.12 3.82 -5.42
C THR A 66 -7.85 3.84 -4.56
N VAL A 67 -7.01 2.82 -4.74
CA VAL A 67 -5.65 2.75 -4.19
C VAL A 67 -4.66 3.02 -5.31
N PHE A 68 -3.86 4.08 -5.17
CA PHE A 68 -2.76 4.39 -6.07
C PHE A 68 -1.46 3.85 -5.49
N VAL A 69 -0.68 3.11 -6.30
CA VAL A 69 0.63 2.59 -5.92
C VAL A 69 1.73 3.50 -6.51
N PRO A 70 2.36 4.37 -5.71
CA PRO A 70 3.41 5.27 -6.18
C PRO A 70 4.71 4.52 -6.48
N THR A 71 5.31 4.81 -7.64
CA THR A 71 6.55 4.14 -8.12
C THR A 71 7.82 4.70 -7.51
N MET A 72 7.75 5.83 -6.79
CA MET A 72 8.95 6.52 -6.30
C MET A 72 9.60 5.87 -5.07
N PHE A 73 8.91 5.01 -4.31
CA PHE A 73 9.46 4.48 -3.04
C PHE A 73 10.19 3.13 -3.18
N ARG A 74 10.19 2.53 -4.37
CA ARG A 74 10.79 1.23 -4.65
C ARG A 74 11.52 1.24 -5.99
N PRO A 75 12.57 0.41 -6.18
CA PRO A 75 13.08 0.11 -7.51
C PRO A 75 11.95 -0.42 -8.41
N LEU A 76 11.89 0.08 -9.65
CA LEU A 76 10.74 -0.16 -10.54
C LEU A 76 10.60 -1.63 -10.95
N ASP A 77 11.71 -2.34 -11.15
CA ASP A 77 11.76 -3.75 -11.51
C ASP A 77 11.26 -4.65 -10.38
N GLU A 78 11.63 -4.35 -9.13
CA GLU A 78 11.10 -5.03 -7.95
C GLU A 78 9.61 -4.75 -7.76
N LEU A 79 9.22 -3.47 -7.84
CA LEU A 79 7.82 -3.07 -7.72
C LEU A 79 6.95 -3.73 -8.79
N ARG A 80 7.45 -3.88 -10.03
CA ARG A 80 6.72 -4.54 -11.10
C ARG A 80 6.41 -6.00 -10.78
N ARG A 81 7.35 -6.73 -10.18
CA ARG A 81 7.13 -8.11 -9.72
C ARG A 81 6.04 -8.17 -8.65
N ASP A 82 6.07 -7.23 -7.71
CA ASP A 82 5.05 -7.14 -6.66
C ASP A 82 3.68 -6.73 -7.24
N LEU A 83 3.62 -5.87 -8.25
CA LEU A 83 2.38 -5.51 -8.95
C LEU A 83 1.77 -6.70 -9.71
N ASP A 84 2.61 -7.51 -10.36
CA ASP A 84 2.18 -8.73 -11.04
C ASP A 84 1.60 -9.74 -10.02
N ARG A 85 2.30 -9.97 -8.90
CA ARG A 85 1.80 -10.80 -7.79
C ARG A 85 0.53 -10.23 -7.17
N PHE A 86 0.47 -8.94 -6.91
CA PHE A 86 -0.72 -8.28 -6.38
C PHE A 86 -1.93 -8.53 -7.31
N SER A 87 -1.74 -8.36 -8.61
CA SER A 87 -2.80 -8.55 -9.62
C SER A 87 -3.30 -9.99 -9.72
N ALA A 88 -2.41 -10.96 -9.49
CA ALA A 88 -2.72 -12.40 -9.56
C ALA A 88 -3.28 -12.97 -8.24
N GLU A 89 -2.72 -12.58 -7.10
CA GLU A 89 -2.95 -13.23 -5.81
C GLU A 89 -3.92 -12.44 -4.91
N ILE A 90 -3.95 -11.11 -5.00
CA ILE A 90 -4.63 -10.25 -4.01
C ILE A 90 -5.83 -9.54 -4.63
N ALA A 91 -5.62 -8.82 -5.74
CA ALA A 91 -6.64 -8.02 -6.41
C ALA A 91 -7.95 -8.77 -6.75
N PRO A 92 -7.94 -10.07 -7.14
CA PRO A 92 -9.18 -10.78 -7.46
C PRO A 92 -10.21 -10.84 -6.32
N ALA A 93 -9.78 -10.71 -5.05
CA ALA A 93 -10.69 -10.69 -3.90
C ALA A 93 -11.49 -9.37 -3.76
N PHE A 94 -11.09 -8.32 -4.48
CA PHE A 94 -11.65 -6.97 -4.37
C PHE A 94 -12.29 -6.46 -5.68
N ARG A 95 -12.43 -7.34 -6.68
CA ARG A 95 -13.12 -7.03 -7.94
C ARG A 95 -14.62 -7.17 -7.83
#